data_AF-A0A7Y4LU92-F1
#
_entry.id   AF-A0A7Y4LU92-F1
#
_cell.length_a   1.000
_cell.length_b   1.000
_cell.length_c   1.000
_cell.angle_alpha   90.00
_cell.angle_beta   90.00
_cell.angle_gamma   90.00
#
_symmetry.space_group_name_H-M   'P 1'
#
loop_
_entity.id
_entity.type
_entity.pdbx_description
1 polymer ?
#
loop_
_entity_poly.entity_id
_entity_poly.type
_entity_poly.pdbx_seq_one_letter_code
_entity_poly.pdbx_strand_id
1 'polypeptide(L)'
;MAGFSRLMGLDEVGTARILREHRSVTDALLAMHGGRIVKTTGDGLLVEFPSVVDAVECAVAVQAVMAERNESVPQDRRMLFRILDPTLTLLLSE
;
A
#
# COMPACT_ATOMS: atom_id res chain seq x y z
N MET A 1 7.62 6.05 0.14
CA MET A 1 7.75 4.96 1.16
C MET A 1 8.85 5.35 2.16
N ALA A 2 8.54 5.55 3.44
CA ALA A 2 9.59 5.70 4.45
C ALA A 2 10.34 4.37 4.59
N GLY A 3 11.65 4.34 4.30
CA GLY A 3 12.51 3.14 4.41
C GLY A 3 12.85 2.42 3.09
N PHE A 4 12.16 2.71 1.98
CA PHE A 4 12.37 2.03 0.68
C PHE A 4 13.72 2.35 0.03
N SER A 5 14.12 3.62 0.04
CA SER A 5 15.45 4.03 -0.45
C SER A 5 16.59 3.40 0.36
N ARG A 6 16.36 3.13 1.65
CA ARG A 6 17.33 2.47 2.54
C ARG A 6 17.41 0.95 2.32
N LEU A 7 16.28 0.30 2.05
CA LEU A 7 16.19 -1.14 1.78
C LEU A 7 16.72 -1.54 0.39
N MET A 8 16.46 -0.73 -0.64
CA MET A 8 16.99 -0.92 -2.00
C MET A 8 18.53 -0.87 -2.04
N GLY A 9 19.16 -0.08 -1.16
CA GLY A 9 20.62 -0.02 -1.05
C GLY A 9 21.27 -1.21 -0.32
N LEU A 10 20.48 -2.10 0.30
CA LEU A 10 20.96 -3.24 1.10
C LEU A 10 20.59 -4.61 0.50
N ASP A 11 19.41 -4.76 -0.10
CA ASP A 11 18.95 -5.97 -0.80
C ASP A 11 17.81 -5.63 -1.79
N GLU A 12 18.22 -5.37 -3.03
CA GLU A 12 17.32 -4.95 -4.12
C GLU A 12 16.29 -6.03 -4.49
N VAL A 13 16.70 -7.31 -4.46
CA VAL A 13 15.85 -8.45 -4.86
C VAL A 13 14.83 -8.79 -3.77
N GLY A 14 15.26 -8.80 -2.50
CA GLY A 14 14.39 -9.03 -1.35
C GLY A 14 13.33 -7.94 -1.22
N THR A 15 13.72 -6.68 -1.41
CA THR A 15 12.81 -5.52 -1.35
C THR A 15 11.77 -5.56 -2.49
N ALA A 16 12.19 -5.90 -3.71
CA ALA A 16 11.29 -6.05 -4.85
C ALA A 16 10.30 -7.21 -4.71
N ARG A 17 10.67 -8.30 -4.01
CA ARG A 17 9.75 -9.41 -3.71
C ARG A 17 8.68 -9.00 -2.70
N ILE A 18 9.11 -8.40 -1.58
CA ILE A 18 8.20 -7.90 -0.54
C ILE A 18 7.21 -6.88 -1.13
N LEU A 19 7.69 -5.97 -1.99
CA LEU A 19 6.84 -5.00 -2.67
C LEU A 19 5.78 -5.68 -3.56
N ARG A 20 6.15 -6.73 -4.32
CA ARG A 20 5.20 -7.48 -5.14
C ARG A 20 4.15 -8.21 -4.31
N GLU A 21 4.55 -8.80 -3.19
CA GLU A 21 3.64 -9.47 -2.27
C GLU A 21 2.65 -8.49 -1.62
N HIS A 22 3.12 -7.32 -1.17
CA HIS A 22 2.24 -6.27 -0.66
C HIS A 22 1.31 -5.75 -1.76
N ARG A 23 1.83 -5.56 -2.98
CA ARG A 23 1.03 -5.07 -4.11
C ARG A 23 -0.10 -6.03 -4.48
N SER A 24 0.18 -7.34 -4.55
CA SER A 24 -0.83 -8.35 -4.85
C SER A 24 -1.98 -8.34 -3.83
N VAL A 25 -1.67 -8.09 -2.56
CA VAL A 25 -2.67 -8.08 -1.48
C VAL A 25 -3.48 -6.80 -1.52
N THR A 26 -2.83 -5.66 -1.76
CA THR A 26 -3.52 -4.39 -1.98
C THR A 26 -4.46 -4.51 -3.18
N ASP A 27 -4.00 -5.02 -4.33
CA ASP A 27 -4.83 -5.16 -5.53
C ASP A 27 -6.06 -6.07 -5.27
N ALA A 28 -5.93 -7.13 -4.47
CA ALA A 28 -7.04 -7.98 -4.06
C ALA A 28 -8.04 -7.24 -3.16
N LEU A 29 -7.57 -6.46 -2.18
CA LEU A 29 -8.42 -5.66 -1.30
C LEU A 29 -9.16 -4.57 -2.08
N LEU A 30 -8.48 -3.89 -3.01
CA LEU A 30 -9.12 -2.91 -3.89
C LEU A 30 -10.27 -3.56 -4.66
N ALA A 31 -10.05 -4.73 -5.26
CA ALA A 31 -11.08 -5.45 -6.00
C ALA A 31 -12.27 -5.88 -5.13
N MET A 32 -12.01 -6.34 -3.89
CA MET A 32 -13.07 -6.73 -2.94
C MET A 32 -14.01 -5.58 -2.57
N HIS A 33 -13.49 -4.36 -2.50
CA HIS A 33 -14.26 -3.15 -2.17
C HIS A 33 -14.72 -2.37 -3.43
N GLY A 34 -14.65 -2.97 -4.62
CA GLY A 34 -15.08 -2.32 -5.87
C GLY A 34 -14.16 -1.19 -6.35
N GLY A 35 -12.95 -1.10 -5.80
CA GLY A 35 -11.93 -0.15 -6.20
C GLY A 35 -11.37 -0.44 -7.59
N ARG A 36 -11.27 0.59 -8.43
CA ARG A 36 -10.68 0.51 -9.76
C ARG A 36 -9.43 1.37 -9.83
N ILE A 37 -8.30 0.76 -10.19
CA ILE A 37 -7.04 1.48 -10.35
C ILE A 37 -7.15 2.38 -11.59
N VAL A 38 -7.15 3.69 -11.37
CA VAL A 38 -7.17 4.69 -12.43
C VAL A 38 -5.75 4.94 -12.93
N LYS A 39 -4.78 4.98 -12.01
CA LYS A 39 -3.38 5.26 -12.34
C LYS A 39 -2.43 4.69 -11.29
N THR A 40 -1.27 4.22 -11.73
CA THR A 40 -0.10 3.98 -10.85
C THR A 40 0.90 5.11 -11.06
N THR A 41 1.38 5.75 -9.99
CA THR A 41 2.35 6.86 -10.06
C THR A 41 3.55 6.55 -9.20
N GLY A 42 4.67 6.17 -9.80
CA GLY A 42 5.89 5.83 -9.07
C GLY A 42 5.63 4.69 -8.08
N ASP A 43 5.66 5.00 -6.79
CA ASP A 43 5.33 4.07 -5.72
C ASP A 43 3.83 4.10 -5.33
N GLY A 44 3.08 5.15 -5.69
CA GLY A 44 1.68 5.34 -5.32
C GLY A 44 0.63 4.77 -6.28
N LEU A 45 -0.61 4.72 -5.79
CA LEU A 45 -1.81 4.26 -6.50
C LEU A 45 -2.92 5.32 -6.42
N LEU A 46 -3.56 5.59 -7.55
CA LEU A 46 -4.81 6.33 -7.63
C LEU A 46 -5.93 5.35 -7.94
N VAL A 47 -6.86 5.23 -7.00
CA VAL A 47 -7.99 4.28 -7.09
C VAL A 47 -9.30 5.04 -6.93
N GLU A 48 -10.25 4.75 -7.81
CA GLU A 48 -11.63 5.23 -7.70
C GLU A 48 -12.52 4.16 -7.08
N PHE A 49 -13.52 4.58 -6.30
CA PHE A 49 -14.48 3.71 -5.65
C PHE A 49 -15.90 4.15 -5.98
N PRO A 50 -16.87 3.20 -5.98
CA PRO A 50 -18.27 3.53 -6.24
C PRO A 50 -18.91 4.38 -5.11
N SER A 51 -18.34 4.37 -3.90
CA SER A 51 -18.72 5.27 -2.81
C SER A 51 -17.56 5.62 -1.89
N VAL A 52 -17.72 6.70 -1.11
CA VAL A 52 -16.77 7.11 -0.06
C VAL A 52 -16.69 6.05 1.05
N VAL A 53 -17.79 5.35 1.34
CA VAL A 53 -17.81 4.29 2.37
C VAL A 53 -16.91 3.14 1.94
N ASP A 54 -17.05 2.67 0.69
CA ASP A 54 -16.22 1.60 0.14
C ASP A 54 -14.73 1.99 0.15
N ALA A 55 -14.42 3.25 -0.17
CA ALA A 55 -13.07 3.76 -0.11
C ALA A 55 -12.51 3.71 1.32
N VAL A 56 -13.28 4.15 2.32
CA VAL A 56 -12.84 4.15 3.72
C VAL A 56 -12.70 2.73 4.27
N GLU A 57 -13.62 1.83 3.96
CA GLU A 57 -13.52 0.42 4.38
C GLU A 57 -12.30 -0.26 3.76
N CYS A 58 -12.07 -0.04 2.46
CA CYS A 58 -10.88 -0.55 1.80
C CYS A 58 -9.59 0.01 2.40
N ALA A 59 -9.58 1.31 2.72
CA ALA A 59 -8.46 1.97 3.37
C ALA A 59 -8.11 1.33 4.71
N VAL A 60 -9.12 1.08 5.56
CA VAL A 60 -8.95 0.43 6.85
C VAL A 60 -8.45 -1.01 6.68
N ALA A 61 -9.01 -1.77 5.75
CA ALA A 61 -8.60 -3.15 5.48
C ALA A 61 -7.12 -3.22 5.03
N VAL A 62 -6.70 -2.33 4.12
CA VAL A 62 -5.30 -2.24 3.68
C VAL A 62 -4.39 -1.91 4.87
N GLN A 63 -4.75 -0.92 5.69
CA GLN A 63 -3.95 -0.55 6.87
C GLN A 63 -3.82 -1.71 7.87
N ALA A 64 -4.91 -2.44 8.15
CA ALA A 64 -4.92 -3.57 9.07
C ALA A 64 -3.99 -4.70 8.59
N VAL A 65 -4.11 -5.09 7.31
CA VAL A 65 -3.28 -6.16 6.73
C VAL A 65 -1.81 -5.76 6.67
N MET A 66 -1.51 -4.48 6.38
CA MET A 66 -0.13 -3.99 6.39
C MET A 66 0.44 -3.89 7.82
N ALA A 67 -0.37 -3.59 8.83
CA ALA A 67 0.04 -3.61 10.22
C ALA A 67 0.41 -5.04 10.66
N GLU A 68 -0.44 -6.03 10.39
CA GLU A 68 -0.19 -7.44 10.69
C GLU A 68 1.10 -7.95 10.01
N ARG A 69 1.29 -7.63 8.72
CA ARG A 69 2.51 -7.99 7.99
C ARG A 69 3.76 -7.32 8.51
N ASN A 70 3.64 -6.12 9.08
CA ASN A 70 4.76 -5.39 9.68
C ASN A 70 5.09 -5.85 11.11
N GLU A 71 4.25 -6.66 11.78
CA GLU A 71 4.53 -7.15 13.14
C GLU A 71 5.79 -7.99 13.21
N SER A 72 5.99 -8.86 12.22
CA SER A 72 7.15 -9.75 12.10
C SER A 72 8.37 -9.10 11.42
N VAL A 73 8.24 -7.84 11.00
CA VAL A 73 9.28 -7.10 10.29
C VAL A 73 9.98 -6.13 11.24
N PRO A 74 11.33 -6.17 11.33
CA PRO A 74 12.13 -5.21 12.08
C PRO A 74 11.73 -3.77 11.75
N GLN A 75 11.70 -2.90 12.76
CA GLN A 75 11.11 -1.56 12.62
C GLN A 75 11.76 -0.70 11.53
N ASP A 76 13.05 -0.94 11.24
CA ASP A 76 13.85 -0.31 10.19
C ASP A 76 13.55 -0.82 8.77
N ARG A 77 12.73 -1.89 8.64
CA ARG A 77 12.33 -2.51 7.37
C ARG A 77 10.83 -2.45 7.09
N ARG A 78 10.05 -1.82 7.97
CA ARG A 78 8.58 -1.72 7.83
C ARG A 78 8.19 -0.79 6.68
N MET A 79 7.19 -1.20 5.90
CA MET A 79 6.61 -0.37 4.84
C MET A 79 5.34 0.31 5.36
N LEU A 80 5.29 1.65 5.30
CA LEU A 80 4.15 2.44 5.74
C LEU A 80 3.36 2.97 4.54
N PHE A 81 2.05 2.77 4.57
CA PHE A 81 1.10 3.27 3.57
C PHE A 81 0.35 4.47 4.14
N ARG A 82 0.21 5.57 3.38
CA ARG A 82 -0.64 6.71 3.75
C ARG A 82 -1.79 6.88 2.77
N ILE A 83 -2.94 7.32 3.30
CA ILE A 83 -4.20 7.51 2.59
C ILE A 83 -4.60 8.97 2.83
N LEU A 84 -4.82 9.75 1.78
CA LEU A 84 -4.88 11.22 1.89
C LEU A 84 -6.24 11.86 1.57
N ASP A 85 -7.23 11.15 0.99
CA ASP A 85 -8.53 11.74 0.58
C ASP A 85 -9.61 10.63 0.37
N PRO A 86 -10.94 10.91 0.51
CA PRO A 86 -12.02 10.01 0.07
C PRO A 86 -11.94 9.54 -1.40
N THR A 87 -11.24 10.27 -2.26
CA THR A 87 -10.69 9.77 -3.51
C THR A 87 -9.35 9.13 -3.18
N LEU A 88 -9.37 7.81 -2.94
CA LEU A 88 -8.25 7.03 -2.40
C LEU A 88 -6.96 7.21 -3.21
N THR A 89 -6.21 8.25 -2.86
CA THR A 89 -4.88 8.54 -3.38
C THR A 89 -3.91 8.02 -2.33
N LEU A 90 -3.39 6.83 -2.61
CA LEU A 90 -2.34 6.22 -1.80
C LEU A 90 -1.02 6.90 -2.20
N LEU A 91 -0.67 8.02 -1.55
CA LEU A 91 0.68 8.58 -1.66
C LEU A 91 1.54 8.01 -0.55
N LEU A 92 2.67 7.44 -0.95
CA LEU A 92 3.64 6.90 -0.04
C LEU A 92 4.58 8.03 0.37
N SER A 93 4.47 8.45 1.62
CA SER A 93 5.28 9.52 2.19
C SER A 93 6.77 9.23 2.20
N GLU A 94 7.55 10.31 2.10
CA GLU A 94 9.01 10.39 2.29
C GLU A 94 9.44 9.93 3.69
#